data_AF-A0A5C6XDT2-F1
#
_entry.id   AF-A0A5C6XDT2-F1
#
_cell.length_a   1.000
_cell.length_b   1.000
_cell.length_c   1.000
_cell.angle_alpha   90.00
_cell.angle_beta   90.00
_cell.angle_gamma   90.00
#
_symmetry.space_group_name_H-M   'P 1'
#
loop_
_entity.id
_entity.type
_entity.pdbx_description
1 polymer ?
#
loop_
_entity_poly.entity_id
_entity_poly.type
_entity_poly.pdbx_seq_one_letter_code
_entity_poly.pdbx_strand_id
1 'polypeptide(L)'
;MFSTLRPTSVGRTATLVCLATLLGACASTTNQRASGQTAALDLPDANKVRELASAPAPDVDISEIAGPIAVERWELVAPLPTTIGHAPLTSSKSWEQGFAELVNDTDNTVRSEASACVARQYGHYYAANDRWPDQELKTFIAARCGWIGGNFASTALRVTDNRSLDQIAAQFTDHIASFLESSRKAIDGPMDAAFNVERIGDATIATLVAGERTVTLKPRPITFDERGTIEGRVENPRYNLVQAYIGDGPLGARACERDPAARFPNFRFHCGGDSQTEPQGRAYVEFSLDVRDQLFSELGGTTLLVSDPDELRYVSATASVPATSEGSSPTERLAAQINAFRERAKLTPVAFSQPQSKTLNDLLPHMLAAQSDDDESLFSLLTLAAIAGWDIDSPILSGDFTMRVTAHNDPVRTMATLLTSPSARHMLFDADLSHIAMASSQQEGATSLLLTGYKRVPGLTGEQLVARALNTLNSAREAAGNRPVVDSGNYQQAATLLSGAVAQGKGTPAEATDRIVNAMARNLETEVRYWTLPTDNLDDFTIPEELITARALRATVFAAPYQHPDDPWSIYRVVIMYAKGDIR
;
A
#
# COMPACT_ATOMS: atom_id res chain seq x y z
N MET A 1 -6.39 -12.75 29.47
CA MET A 1 -5.14 -12.18 30.02
C MET A 1 -5.29 -10.67 29.93
N PHE A 2 -5.49 -10.00 31.06
CA PHE A 2 -5.70 -8.55 31.11
C PHE A 2 -4.34 -7.86 31.31
N SER A 3 -3.86 -7.13 30.30
CA SER A 3 -2.69 -6.26 30.44
C SER A 3 -3.14 -4.89 30.95
N THR A 4 -2.60 -4.48 32.09
CA THR A 4 -2.92 -3.22 32.77
C THR A 4 -2.00 -2.09 32.30
N LEU A 5 -2.58 -1.03 31.75
CA LEU A 5 -1.91 0.20 31.30
C LEU A 5 -1.24 0.97 32.45
N ARG A 6 -0.03 1.51 32.19
CA ARG A 6 0.69 2.45 33.05
C ARG A 6 0.29 3.91 32.78
N PRO A 7 0.42 4.83 33.75
CA PRO A 7 -0.07 6.20 33.65
C PRO A 7 0.90 7.15 32.93
N THR A 8 0.34 8.07 32.14
CA THR A 8 1.01 9.20 31.49
C THR A 8 1.35 10.31 32.50
N SER A 9 2.58 10.83 32.45
CA SER A 9 3.03 11.97 33.24
C SER A 9 2.61 13.31 32.61
N VAL A 10 2.14 14.20 33.47
CA VAL A 10 1.60 15.53 33.16
C VAL A 10 2.72 16.57 33.14
N GLY A 11 2.77 17.34 32.04
CA GLY A 11 2.73 18.81 32.07
C GLY A 11 4.06 19.59 32.21
N ARG A 12 4.27 20.52 31.27
CA ARG A 12 4.59 21.93 31.59
C ARG A 12 4.38 22.87 30.39
N THR A 13 3.38 23.74 30.55
CA THR A 13 3.11 24.98 29.83
C THR A 13 4.11 26.09 30.15
N ALA A 14 4.47 26.92 29.16
CA ALA A 14 4.92 28.33 29.23
C ALA A 14 5.62 28.68 27.88
N THR A 15 5.52 29.81 27.19
CA THR A 15 4.84 31.10 27.35
C THR A 15 4.92 31.81 26.00
N LEU A 16 3.85 32.50 25.61
CA LEU A 16 3.74 33.36 24.43
C LEU A 16 4.44 34.72 24.68
N VAL A 17 5.29 35.19 23.76
CA VAL A 17 5.74 36.59 23.71
C VAL A 17 5.66 37.09 22.26
N CYS A 18 4.81 38.09 22.06
CA CYS A 18 4.72 38.94 20.87
C CYS A 18 5.98 39.80 20.69
N LEU A 19 6.44 40.04 19.45
CA LEU A 19 6.73 41.41 18.98
C LEU A 19 6.97 41.52 17.45
N ALA A 20 6.17 42.41 16.84
CA ALA A 20 6.50 43.44 15.84
C ALA A 20 7.29 43.11 14.54
N THR A 21 6.52 43.13 13.45
CA THR A 21 6.73 43.89 12.18
C THR A 21 8.07 44.61 11.96
N LEU A 22 8.79 44.21 10.90
CA LEU A 22 9.59 45.11 10.06
C LEU A 22 9.45 44.72 8.58
N LEU A 23 8.91 45.66 7.81
CA LEU A 23 8.85 45.68 6.35
C LEU A 23 10.28 45.81 5.79
N GLY A 24 10.68 44.85 4.95
CA GLY A 24 11.93 44.87 4.20
C GLY A 24 11.74 44.17 2.87
N ALA A 25 11.37 44.94 1.85
CA ALA A 25 11.35 44.52 0.47
C ALA A 25 12.79 44.29 -0.02
N CYS A 26 13.26 43.05 0.10
CA CYS A 26 14.29 42.51 -0.78
C CYS A 26 13.59 41.51 -1.68
N ALA A 27 13.46 41.87 -2.97
CA ALA A 27 13.11 40.96 -4.02
C ALA A 27 13.97 39.70 -3.88
N SER A 28 13.36 38.61 -3.43
CA SER A 28 13.97 37.31 -3.42
C SER A 28 14.13 36.93 -4.89
N THR A 29 15.32 37.10 -5.43
CA THR A 29 15.84 36.15 -6.42
C THR A 29 15.88 34.82 -5.69
N THR A 30 14.72 34.17 -5.64
CA THR A 30 14.50 32.87 -5.04
C THR A 30 15.55 31.97 -5.66
N ASN A 31 16.41 31.41 -4.81
CA ASN A 31 17.41 30.44 -5.17
C ASN A 31 16.75 29.33 -6.03
N GLN A 32 16.80 29.48 -7.36
CA GLN A 32 16.86 28.34 -8.26
C GLN A 32 18.22 27.68 -8.00
N ARG A 33 18.33 27.01 -6.84
CA ARG A 33 19.30 25.94 -6.67
C ARG A 33 19.12 25.03 -7.87
N ALA A 34 20.20 24.67 -8.54
CA ALA A 34 20.18 23.82 -9.72
C ALA A 34 19.39 22.54 -9.41
N SER A 35 18.11 22.50 -9.79
CA SER A 35 17.14 21.47 -9.42
C SER A 35 17.46 20.10 -10.02
N GLY A 36 18.51 20.01 -10.83
CA GLY A 36 19.02 18.77 -11.39
C GLY A 36 20.01 18.00 -10.51
N GLN A 37 20.49 18.59 -9.41
CA GLN A 37 21.53 17.97 -8.56
C GLN A 37 21.11 17.68 -7.12
N THR A 38 19.90 18.03 -6.68
CA THR A 38 19.48 17.68 -5.32
C THR A 38 19.05 16.23 -5.25
N ALA A 39 19.31 15.61 -4.09
CA ALA A 39 18.66 14.38 -3.68
C ALA A 39 17.16 14.51 -3.94
N ALA A 40 16.59 13.54 -4.64
CA ALA A 40 15.19 13.60 -5.05
C ALA A 40 14.26 12.80 -4.14
N LEU A 41 14.81 12.00 -3.23
CA LEU A 41 14.06 11.11 -2.36
C LEU A 41 14.39 11.40 -0.90
N ASP A 42 13.37 11.35 -0.05
CA ASP A 42 13.54 11.40 1.40
C ASP A 42 13.85 9.98 1.94
N LEU A 43 14.89 9.36 1.40
CA LEU A 43 15.39 8.05 1.85
C LEU A 43 16.57 8.23 2.79
N PRO A 44 16.70 7.40 3.84
CA PRO A 44 17.86 7.45 4.72
C PRO A 44 19.13 7.07 3.94
N ASP A 45 20.22 7.81 4.18
CA ASP A 45 21.52 7.50 3.59
C ASP A 45 22.09 6.18 4.11
N ALA A 46 23.12 5.66 3.43
CA ALA A 46 23.74 4.39 3.78
C ALA A 46 24.34 4.34 5.20
N ASN A 47 24.77 5.48 5.76
CA ASN A 47 25.26 5.53 7.13
C ASN A 47 24.11 5.39 8.12
N LYS A 48 22.98 6.07 7.87
CA LYS A 48 21.80 6.00 8.72
C LYS A 48 21.18 4.60 8.71
N VAL A 49 21.10 3.95 7.55
CA VAL A 49 20.64 2.55 7.48
C VAL A 49 21.55 1.63 8.29
N ARG A 50 22.88 1.80 8.19
CA ARG A 50 23.84 1.03 9.02
C ARG A 50 23.71 1.33 10.51
N GLU A 51 23.47 2.59 10.89
CA GLU A 51 23.21 2.98 12.27
C GLU A 51 21.99 2.26 12.83
N LEU A 52 20.86 2.30 12.11
CA LEU A 52 19.62 1.60 12.48
C LEU A 52 19.82 0.08 12.59
N ALA A 53 20.47 -0.53 11.59
CA ALA A 53 20.74 -1.98 11.55
C ALA A 53 21.71 -2.44 12.65
N SER A 54 22.65 -1.59 13.08
CA SER A 54 23.63 -1.94 14.12
C SER A 54 23.15 -1.66 15.55
N ALA A 55 21.98 -1.04 15.72
CA ALA A 55 21.38 -0.84 17.03
C ALA A 55 21.03 -2.20 17.68
N PRO A 56 21.20 -2.36 19.00
CA PRO A 56 20.83 -3.60 19.69
C PRO A 56 19.39 -4.01 19.36
N ALA A 57 19.20 -5.23 18.88
CA ALA A 57 17.88 -5.74 18.53
C ALA A 57 16.95 -5.74 19.77
N PRO A 58 15.76 -5.16 19.69
CA PRO A 58 14.74 -5.27 20.72
C PRO A 58 14.32 -6.73 20.90
N ASP A 59 13.98 -7.09 22.13
CA ASP A 59 13.34 -8.38 22.42
C ASP A 59 11.84 -8.23 22.16
N VAL A 60 11.34 -8.89 21.11
CA VAL A 60 9.94 -8.80 20.67
C VAL A 60 9.35 -10.20 20.63
N ASP A 61 8.25 -10.42 21.34
CA ASP A 61 7.50 -11.67 21.24
C ASP A 61 6.64 -11.66 19.96
N ILE A 62 7.16 -12.26 18.91
CA ILE A 62 6.47 -12.35 17.61
C ILE A 62 5.17 -13.16 17.74
N SER A 63 5.03 -14.04 18.73
CA SER A 63 3.82 -14.86 18.90
C SER A 63 2.61 -14.00 19.31
N GLU A 64 2.83 -12.92 20.07
CA GLU A 64 1.77 -11.96 20.42
C GLU A 64 1.27 -11.20 19.18
N ILE A 65 2.17 -10.87 18.25
CA ILE A 65 1.86 -10.17 17.00
C ILE A 65 1.21 -11.11 15.98
N ALA A 66 1.69 -12.36 15.89
CA ALA A 66 1.25 -13.34 14.91
C ALA A 66 -0.20 -13.78 15.06
N GLY A 67 -0.74 -13.67 16.28
CA GLY A 67 -2.10 -14.06 16.60
C GLY A 67 -2.29 -15.58 16.61
N PRO A 68 -3.53 -16.05 16.37
CA PRO A 68 -3.89 -17.47 16.53
C PRO A 68 -3.48 -18.33 15.32
N ILE A 69 -3.27 -19.63 15.57
CA ILE A 69 -2.89 -20.61 14.53
C ILE A 69 -3.98 -20.74 13.46
N ALA A 70 -3.55 -20.69 12.20
CA ALA A 70 -4.43 -20.76 11.03
C ALA A 70 -5.14 -22.11 10.85
N VAL A 71 -6.39 -22.05 10.39
CA VAL A 71 -7.20 -23.21 9.99
C VAL A 71 -7.16 -23.41 8.48
N GLU A 72 -7.19 -24.67 8.04
CA GLU A 72 -7.18 -25.00 6.61
C GLU A 72 -8.54 -24.77 5.94
N ARG A 73 -9.62 -24.95 6.71
CA ARG A 73 -11.00 -24.91 6.24
C ARG A 73 -11.89 -24.33 7.31
N TRP A 74 -12.89 -23.58 6.87
CA TRP A 74 -13.94 -23.06 7.71
C TRP A 74 -15.22 -22.93 6.89
N GLU A 75 -16.38 -23.02 7.52
CA GLU A 75 -17.68 -22.80 6.86
C GLU A 75 -18.38 -21.63 7.55
N LEU A 76 -18.67 -20.58 6.78
CA LEU A 76 -19.38 -19.41 7.28
C LEU A 76 -20.85 -19.72 7.55
N VAL A 77 -21.46 -18.95 8.44
CA VAL A 77 -22.87 -19.12 8.82
C VAL A 77 -23.77 -18.13 8.09
N ALA A 78 -24.72 -18.64 7.31
CA ALA A 78 -25.73 -17.86 6.60
C ALA A 78 -26.72 -17.13 7.55
N PRO A 79 -27.40 -16.05 7.09
CA PRO A 79 -27.31 -15.43 5.77
C PRO A 79 -26.13 -14.45 5.67
N LEU A 80 -25.32 -14.56 4.62
CA LEU A 80 -24.25 -13.60 4.35
C LEU A 80 -24.78 -12.41 3.53
N PRO A 81 -24.21 -11.21 3.68
CA PRO A 81 -24.51 -10.09 2.79
C PRO A 81 -24.26 -10.46 1.33
N THR A 82 -25.17 -10.01 0.46
CA THR A 82 -25.06 -10.14 -1.01
C THR A 82 -24.56 -8.85 -1.65
N THR A 83 -24.33 -7.82 -0.85
CA THR A 83 -23.84 -6.51 -1.29
C THR A 83 -22.55 -6.16 -0.55
N ILE A 84 -21.56 -5.63 -1.28
CA ILE A 84 -20.40 -4.95 -0.69
C ILE A 84 -20.72 -3.48 -0.48
N GLY A 85 -19.96 -2.84 0.41
CA GLY A 85 -20.08 -1.44 0.73
C GLY A 85 -20.91 -1.18 1.98
N HIS A 86 -20.97 0.09 2.37
CA HIS A 86 -21.49 0.48 3.67
C HIS A 86 -23.03 0.60 3.62
N ALA A 87 -23.72 -0.46 4.04
CA ALA A 87 -25.16 -0.45 4.29
C ALA A 87 -25.42 -0.28 5.80
N PRO A 88 -26.16 0.77 6.24
CA PRO A 88 -26.51 0.93 7.65
C PRO A 88 -27.31 -0.27 8.17
N LEU A 89 -26.98 -0.74 9.38
CA LEU A 89 -27.72 -1.81 10.04
C LEU A 89 -29.12 -1.33 10.44
N THR A 90 -30.16 -2.00 9.95
CA THR A 90 -31.57 -1.63 10.21
C THR A 90 -32.27 -2.51 11.26
N SER A 91 -31.51 -3.34 11.97
CA SER A 91 -32.04 -4.37 12.87
C SER A 91 -33.01 -3.85 13.94
N SER A 92 -33.96 -4.72 14.29
CA SER A 92 -35.10 -4.48 15.17
C SER A 92 -35.07 -5.28 16.47
N LYS A 93 -33.96 -5.98 16.76
CA LYS A 93 -33.86 -6.82 17.98
C LYS A 93 -33.82 -5.94 19.23
N SER A 94 -34.51 -6.36 20.28
CA SER A 94 -34.60 -5.64 21.56
C SER A 94 -33.23 -5.40 22.20
N TRP A 95 -32.38 -6.43 22.26
CA TRP A 95 -31.05 -6.33 22.84
C TRP A 95 -30.08 -5.42 22.08
N GLU A 96 -30.36 -5.12 20.81
CA GLU A 96 -29.53 -4.21 20.01
C GLU A 96 -29.81 -2.74 20.31
N GLN A 97 -30.95 -2.42 20.93
CA GLN A 97 -31.36 -1.02 21.15
C GLN A 97 -30.37 -0.28 22.06
N GLY A 98 -29.96 -0.90 23.17
CA GLY A 98 -28.96 -0.29 24.06
C GLY A 98 -27.60 -0.11 23.39
N PHE A 99 -27.17 -1.06 22.53
CA PHE A 99 -25.96 -0.89 21.73
C PHE A 99 -26.12 0.23 20.68
N ALA A 100 -27.29 0.32 20.05
CA ALA A 100 -27.58 1.36 19.08
C ALA A 100 -27.52 2.76 19.69
N GLU A 101 -28.07 2.93 20.89
CA GLU A 101 -27.98 4.17 21.66
C GLU A 101 -26.52 4.53 21.95
N LEU A 102 -25.72 3.60 22.48
CA LEU A 102 -24.29 3.82 22.73
C LEU A 102 -23.51 4.21 21.46
N VAL A 103 -23.78 3.55 20.33
CA VAL A 103 -23.14 3.90 19.05
C VAL A 103 -23.58 5.28 18.57
N ASN A 104 -24.86 5.62 18.66
CA ASN A 104 -25.37 6.94 18.26
C ASN A 104 -24.80 8.07 19.12
N ASP A 105 -24.49 7.78 20.39
CA ASP A 105 -23.85 8.72 21.32
C ASP A 105 -22.33 8.77 21.16
N THR A 106 -21.73 7.83 20.41
CA THR A 106 -20.28 7.80 20.12
C THR A 106 -19.98 8.52 18.82
N ASP A 107 -19.12 9.54 18.89
CA ASP A 107 -18.81 10.39 17.73
C ASP A 107 -18.29 9.59 16.51
N ASN A 108 -18.78 9.98 15.33
CA ASN A 108 -18.43 9.40 14.03
C ASN A 108 -18.48 7.86 13.97
N THR A 109 -19.38 7.24 14.75
CA THR A 109 -19.52 5.78 14.82
C THR A 109 -20.81 5.32 14.16
N VAL A 110 -20.73 4.27 13.34
CA VAL A 110 -21.88 3.72 12.62
C VAL A 110 -21.99 2.21 12.82
N ARG A 111 -23.22 1.70 12.80
CA ARG A 111 -23.51 0.26 12.71
C ARG A 111 -23.78 -0.10 11.26
N SER A 112 -23.06 -1.06 10.70
CA SER A 112 -23.24 -1.53 9.33
C SER A 112 -23.68 -2.99 9.29
N GLU A 113 -24.37 -3.39 8.21
CA GLU A 113 -24.70 -4.80 7.96
C GLU A 113 -23.43 -5.65 7.87
N ALA A 114 -22.34 -5.07 7.33
CA ALA A 114 -21.03 -5.70 7.26
C ALA A 114 -20.44 -5.94 8.65
N SER A 115 -20.45 -4.94 9.54
CA SER A 115 -19.96 -5.08 10.92
C SER A 115 -20.74 -6.14 11.69
N ALA A 116 -22.07 -6.15 11.54
CA ALA A 116 -22.93 -7.16 12.17
C ALA A 116 -22.64 -8.58 11.66
N CYS A 117 -22.41 -8.75 10.35
CA CYS A 117 -22.00 -10.02 9.77
C CYS A 117 -20.67 -10.50 10.36
N VAL A 118 -19.65 -9.63 10.43
CA VAL A 118 -18.33 -9.98 10.98
C VAL A 118 -18.45 -10.41 12.44
N ALA A 119 -19.15 -9.64 13.27
CA ALA A 119 -19.39 -9.98 14.68
C ALA A 119 -20.06 -11.36 14.83
N ARG A 120 -21.03 -11.68 13.97
CA ARG A 120 -21.69 -12.99 13.96
C ARG A 120 -20.72 -14.11 13.58
N GLN A 121 -20.00 -13.97 12.46
CA GLN A 121 -19.03 -15.00 12.03
C GLN A 121 -17.95 -15.26 13.08
N TYR A 122 -17.46 -14.20 13.72
CA TYR A 122 -16.49 -14.29 14.79
C TYR A 122 -17.05 -14.99 16.03
N GLY A 123 -18.31 -14.72 16.39
CA GLY A 123 -18.99 -15.43 17.48
C GLY A 123 -19.10 -16.93 17.23
N HIS A 124 -19.44 -17.35 16.00
CA HIS A 124 -19.49 -18.76 15.62
C HIS A 124 -18.11 -19.42 15.61
N TYR A 125 -17.09 -18.74 15.09
CA TYR A 125 -15.73 -19.25 15.14
C TYR A 125 -15.22 -19.40 16.58
N TYR A 126 -15.45 -18.39 17.41
CA TYR A 126 -15.06 -18.38 18.82
C TYR A 126 -15.79 -19.46 19.62
N ALA A 127 -17.10 -19.65 19.40
CA ALA A 127 -17.87 -20.75 20.00
C ALA A 127 -17.21 -22.11 19.75
N ALA A 128 -16.80 -22.38 18.51
CA ALA A 128 -16.27 -23.66 18.07
C ALA A 128 -14.80 -23.89 18.46
N ASN A 129 -13.98 -22.84 18.51
CA ASN A 129 -12.52 -22.97 18.64
C ASN A 129 -11.93 -22.36 19.93
N ASP A 130 -12.73 -21.62 20.70
CA ASP A 130 -12.30 -20.89 21.91
C ASP A 130 -11.10 -19.94 21.69
N ARG A 131 -10.99 -19.42 20.46
CA ARG A 131 -9.94 -18.51 20.00
C ARG A 131 -10.43 -17.69 18.82
N TRP A 132 -9.70 -16.63 18.46
CA TRP A 132 -9.99 -15.83 17.26
C TRP A 132 -9.52 -16.53 15.98
N PRO A 133 -10.08 -16.19 14.81
CA PRO A 133 -9.54 -16.64 13.53
C PRO A 133 -8.16 -16.01 13.27
N ASP A 134 -7.33 -16.68 12.49
CA ASP A 134 -6.04 -16.16 12.02
C ASP A 134 -6.24 -15.07 10.94
N GLN A 135 -5.19 -14.30 10.62
CA GLN A 135 -5.31 -13.15 9.72
C GLN A 135 -5.86 -13.49 8.32
N GLU A 136 -5.55 -14.68 7.77
CA GLU A 136 -6.07 -15.11 6.47
C GLU A 136 -7.60 -15.28 6.54
N LEU A 137 -8.08 -16.05 7.53
CA LEU A 137 -9.51 -16.26 7.73
C LEU A 137 -10.23 -14.98 8.19
N LYS A 138 -9.60 -14.12 8.99
CA LYS A 138 -10.13 -12.79 9.35
C LYS A 138 -10.42 -11.96 8.10
N THR A 139 -9.44 -11.89 7.20
CA THR A 139 -9.54 -11.15 5.93
C THR A 139 -10.65 -11.74 5.05
N PHE A 140 -10.73 -13.08 4.95
CA PHE A 140 -11.81 -13.74 4.22
C PHE A 140 -13.19 -13.44 4.79
N ILE A 141 -13.36 -13.55 6.12
CA ILE A 141 -14.63 -13.24 6.81
C ILE A 141 -15.03 -11.78 6.54
N ALA A 142 -14.12 -10.83 6.76
CA ALA A 142 -14.37 -9.41 6.56
C ALA A 142 -14.79 -9.11 5.13
N ALA A 143 -13.99 -9.56 4.15
CA ALA A 143 -14.24 -9.31 2.74
C ALA A 143 -15.55 -9.97 2.27
N ARG A 144 -15.88 -11.18 2.76
CA ARG A 144 -17.13 -11.88 2.43
C ARG A 144 -18.36 -11.27 3.09
N CYS A 145 -18.20 -10.67 4.26
CA CYS A 145 -19.22 -9.86 4.93
C CYS A 145 -19.37 -8.46 4.30
N GLY A 146 -18.52 -8.07 3.35
CA GLY A 146 -18.55 -6.74 2.75
C GLY A 146 -17.97 -5.64 3.65
N TRP A 147 -17.19 -6.00 4.67
CA TRP A 147 -16.44 -5.06 5.50
C TRP A 147 -15.25 -4.51 4.72
N ILE A 148 -15.08 -3.19 4.73
CA ILE A 148 -14.05 -2.48 3.96
C ILE A 148 -13.38 -1.51 4.91
N GLY A 149 -12.31 -1.99 5.52
CA GLY A 149 -11.49 -1.28 6.48
C GLY A 149 -10.26 -2.13 6.77
N GLY A 150 -9.29 -1.53 7.46
CA GLY A 150 -8.08 -2.24 7.89
C GLY A 150 -8.34 -3.21 9.04
N ASN A 151 -7.38 -3.30 9.95
CA ASN A 151 -7.54 -4.09 11.17
C ASN A 151 -8.72 -3.57 12.01
N PHE A 152 -9.37 -4.47 12.73
CA PHE A 152 -10.44 -4.14 13.66
C PHE A 152 -10.23 -4.86 14.99
N ALA A 153 -10.61 -4.19 16.07
CA ALA A 153 -10.65 -4.76 17.40
C ALA A 153 -11.85 -5.71 17.53
N SER A 154 -11.69 -6.79 18.31
CA SER A 154 -12.76 -7.72 18.60
C SER A 154 -12.68 -8.25 20.03
N THR A 155 -13.82 -8.42 20.68
CA THR A 155 -13.93 -9.09 21.99
C THR A 155 -15.15 -10.00 22.02
N ALA A 156 -15.10 -11.08 22.80
CA ALA A 156 -16.22 -12.00 22.99
C ALA A 156 -16.35 -12.43 24.44
N LEU A 157 -17.57 -12.79 24.83
CA LEU A 157 -17.85 -13.51 26.07
C LEU A 157 -18.73 -14.73 25.78
N ARG A 158 -18.45 -15.80 26.51
CA ARG A 158 -19.23 -17.04 26.52
C ARG A 158 -20.02 -17.13 27.81
N VAL A 159 -21.33 -17.38 27.70
CA VAL A 159 -22.25 -17.59 28.83
C VAL A 159 -22.95 -18.93 28.65
N THR A 160 -22.83 -19.85 29.61
CA THR A 160 -23.36 -21.22 29.53
C THR A 160 -24.65 -21.43 30.34
N ASP A 161 -25.28 -20.35 30.81
CA ASP A 161 -26.53 -20.42 31.57
C ASP A 161 -27.77 -20.15 30.70
N ASN A 162 -28.95 -20.30 31.32
CA ASN A 162 -30.25 -20.23 30.65
C ASN A 162 -30.85 -18.82 30.61
N ARG A 163 -30.07 -17.76 30.86
CA ARG A 163 -30.58 -16.39 30.75
C ARG A 163 -31.02 -16.10 29.32
N SER A 164 -32.00 -15.20 29.17
CA SER A 164 -32.43 -14.69 27.87
C SER A 164 -31.33 -13.85 27.21
N LEU A 165 -31.38 -13.69 25.89
CA LEU A 165 -30.40 -12.87 25.17
C LEU A 165 -30.44 -11.40 25.64
N ASP A 166 -31.62 -10.87 25.99
CA ASP A 166 -31.77 -9.52 26.53
C ASP A 166 -31.09 -9.37 27.90
N GLN A 167 -31.25 -10.35 28.80
CA GLN A 167 -30.58 -10.34 30.10
C GLN A 167 -29.06 -10.44 29.97
N ILE A 168 -28.58 -11.23 29.00
CA ILE A 168 -27.16 -11.33 28.71
C ILE A 168 -26.68 -10.00 28.15
N ALA A 169 -27.32 -9.44 27.12
CA ALA A 169 -26.93 -8.14 26.56
C ALA A 169 -26.94 -6.99 27.59
N ALA A 170 -27.95 -6.94 28.47
CA ALA A 170 -28.04 -5.92 29.52
C ALA A 170 -26.90 -6.02 30.55
N GLN A 171 -26.38 -7.22 30.82
CA GLN A 171 -25.21 -7.36 31.70
C GLN A 171 -23.93 -6.80 31.05
N PHE A 172 -23.91 -6.66 29.73
CA PHE A 172 -22.72 -6.30 28.97
C PHE A 172 -22.61 -4.81 28.70
N THR A 173 -23.59 -3.99 29.06
CA THR A 173 -23.61 -2.57 28.76
C THR A 173 -22.31 -1.87 29.15
N ASP A 174 -21.77 -2.14 30.34
CA ASP A 174 -20.51 -1.55 30.79
C ASP A 174 -19.30 -2.01 29.95
N HIS A 175 -19.27 -3.28 29.56
CA HIS A 175 -18.21 -3.84 28.70
C HIS A 175 -18.28 -3.28 27.28
N ILE A 176 -19.50 -3.13 26.74
CA ILE A 176 -19.75 -2.50 25.45
C ILE A 176 -19.27 -1.04 25.47
N ALA A 177 -19.65 -0.27 26.49
CA ALA A 177 -19.25 1.12 26.62
C ALA A 177 -17.72 1.25 26.73
N SER A 178 -17.08 0.43 27.56
CA SER A 178 -15.62 0.41 27.71
C SER A 178 -14.91 0.03 26.41
N PHE A 179 -15.42 -0.95 25.68
CA PHE A 179 -14.88 -1.36 24.38
C PHE A 179 -14.99 -0.26 23.32
N LEU A 180 -16.16 0.40 23.23
CA LEU A 180 -16.38 1.52 22.31
C LEU A 180 -15.49 2.72 22.66
N GLU A 181 -15.37 3.07 23.95
CA GLU A 181 -14.50 4.14 24.40
C GLU A 181 -13.03 3.86 24.07
N SER A 182 -12.55 2.64 24.33
CA SER A 182 -11.17 2.25 24.02
C SER A 182 -10.91 2.25 22.51
N SER A 183 -11.85 1.72 21.72
CA SER A 183 -11.72 1.68 20.25
C SER A 183 -11.74 3.09 19.67
N ARG A 184 -12.59 3.96 20.19
CA ARG A 184 -12.69 5.35 19.74
C ARG A 184 -11.41 6.14 20.02
N LYS A 185 -10.75 5.90 21.15
CA LYS A 185 -9.45 6.52 21.49
C LYS A 185 -8.31 6.08 20.58
N ALA A 186 -8.40 4.89 19.99
CA ALA A 186 -7.38 4.31 19.14
C ALA A 186 -7.60 4.58 17.63
N ILE A 187 -8.73 5.17 17.25
CA ILE A 187 -9.08 5.39 15.86
C ILE A 187 -9.26 6.89 15.62
N ASP A 188 -8.55 7.42 14.64
CA ASP A 188 -8.65 8.82 14.20
C ASP A 188 -9.48 8.90 12.91
N GLY A 189 -10.80 8.75 13.03
CA GLY A 189 -11.69 8.79 11.87
C GLY A 189 -13.06 8.15 12.06
N PRO A 190 -13.87 8.04 11.01
CA PRO A 190 -15.13 7.33 11.11
C PRO A 190 -14.92 5.86 11.53
N MET A 191 -15.76 5.33 12.40
CA MET A 191 -15.65 3.99 12.95
C MET A 191 -16.89 3.17 12.62
N ASP A 192 -16.70 1.92 12.19
CA ASP A 192 -17.78 0.94 12.13
C ASP A 192 -17.72 0.06 13.37
N ALA A 193 -18.87 -0.17 14.01
CA ALA A 193 -18.99 -1.03 15.18
C ALA A 193 -20.19 -1.97 15.07
N ALA A 194 -20.11 -3.15 15.68
CA ALA A 194 -21.23 -4.07 15.81
C ALA A 194 -21.17 -4.90 17.07
N PHE A 195 -22.36 -5.32 17.49
CA PHE A 195 -22.59 -6.25 18.58
C PHE A 195 -23.50 -7.38 18.10
N ASN A 196 -23.10 -8.62 18.35
CA ASN A 196 -23.93 -9.80 18.09
C ASN A 196 -24.08 -10.63 19.35
N VAL A 197 -25.32 -11.01 19.70
CA VAL A 197 -25.60 -11.97 20.78
C VAL A 197 -26.41 -13.12 20.20
N GLU A 198 -25.87 -14.33 20.31
CA GLU A 198 -26.49 -15.53 19.72
C GLU A 198 -26.29 -16.76 20.61
N ARG A 199 -27.29 -17.64 20.64
CA ARG A 199 -27.20 -18.97 21.25
C ARG A 199 -26.53 -19.90 20.23
N ILE A 200 -25.32 -20.36 20.50
CA ILE A 200 -24.53 -21.24 19.64
C ILE A 200 -24.22 -22.51 20.42
N GLY A 201 -24.92 -23.59 20.10
CA GLY A 201 -24.85 -24.83 20.88
C GLY A 201 -25.42 -24.65 22.30
N ASP A 202 -24.62 -24.98 23.30
CA ASP A 202 -24.95 -24.88 24.73
C ASP A 202 -24.59 -23.53 25.35
N ALA A 203 -23.97 -22.64 24.60
CA ALA A 203 -23.54 -21.32 25.07
C ALA A 203 -24.26 -20.18 24.35
N THR A 204 -24.39 -19.05 25.02
CA THR A 204 -24.61 -17.75 24.38
C THR A 204 -23.28 -17.08 24.17
N ILE A 205 -22.99 -16.68 22.94
CA ILE A 205 -21.81 -15.87 22.60
C ILE A 205 -22.27 -14.44 22.34
N ALA A 206 -21.62 -13.50 23.03
CA ALA A 206 -21.75 -12.08 22.80
C ALA A 206 -20.43 -11.58 22.20
N THR A 207 -20.46 -11.03 20.99
CA THR A 207 -19.27 -10.62 20.23
C THR A 207 -19.39 -9.16 19.82
N LEU A 208 -18.33 -8.40 20.08
CA LEU A 208 -18.17 -7.00 19.67
C LEU A 208 -17.05 -6.89 18.65
N VAL A 209 -17.24 -6.04 17.65
CA VAL A 209 -16.20 -5.63 16.71
C VAL A 209 -16.25 -4.13 16.50
N ALA A 210 -15.09 -3.50 16.33
CA ALA A 210 -14.96 -2.09 15.97
C ALA A 210 -13.69 -1.85 15.16
N GLY A 211 -13.75 -1.03 14.12
CA GLY A 211 -12.58 -0.70 13.31
C GLY A 211 -12.74 0.61 12.54
N GLU A 212 -11.62 1.17 12.12
CA GLU A 212 -11.61 2.38 11.30
C GLU A 212 -12.24 2.12 9.93
N ARG A 213 -13.09 3.05 9.51
CA ARG A 213 -13.60 3.14 8.15
C ARG A 213 -12.70 4.11 7.38
N THR A 214 -11.62 3.56 6.84
CA THR A 214 -10.66 4.24 5.97
C THR A 214 -11.25 4.52 4.58
N VAL A 215 -12.12 3.63 4.09
CA VAL A 215 -12.77 3.70 2.78
C VAL A 215 -14.25 3.38 2.91
N THR A 216 -15.11 4.19 2.29
CA THR A 216 -16.54 3.88 2.09
C THR A 216 -16.78 3.52 0.64
N LEU A 217 -17.30 2.33 0.36
CA LEU A 217 -17.80 1.98 -0.97
C LEU A 217 -19.30 2.26 -1.10
N LYS A 218 -19.70 2.66 -2.32
CA LYS A 218 -21.11 2.67 -2.69
C LYS A 218 -21.66 1.24 -2.72
N PRO A 219 -22.84 0.99 -2.11
CA PRO A 219 -23.43 -0.34 -2.11
C PRO A 219 -23.60 -0.91 -3.52
N ARG A 220 -23.12 -2.14 -3.74
CA ARG A 220 -23.32 -2.90 -4.98
C ARG A 220 -23.31 -4.40 -4.69
N PRO A 221 -23.85 -5.24 -5.59
CA PRO A 221 -23.71 -6.69 -5.45
C PRO A 221 -22.24 -7.11 -5.31
N ILE A 222 -21.99 -8.11 -4.47
CA ILE A 222 -20.67 -8.75 -4.28
C ILE A 222 -20.22 -9.58 -5.50
N THR A 223 -21.11 -9.75 -6.48
CA THR A 223 -20.83 -10.51 -7.69
C THR A 223 -20.08 -9.68 -8.73
N PHE A 224 -19.40 -10.38 -9.64
CA PHE A 224 -18.78 -9.77 -10.82
C PHE A 224 -19.86 -9.14 -11.73
N ASP A 225 -19.64 -7.90 -12.14
CA ASP A 225 -20.32 -7.26 -13.28
C ASP A 225 -19.34 -7.20 -14.46
N GLU A 226 -19.85 -6.96 -15.68
CA GLU A 226 -19.03 -6.94 -16.90
C GLU A 226 -17.80 -6.00 -16.79
N ARG A 227 -17.93 -4.89 -16.06
CA ARG A 227 -16.85 -3.90 -15.88
C ARG A 227 -16.14 -3.97 -14.53
N GLY A 228 -16.63 -4.73 -13.56
CA GLY A 228 -16.05 -4.76 -12.21
C GLY A 228 -15.98 -3.36 -11.58
N THR A 229 -16.98 -2.50 -11.77
CA THR A 229 -16.83 -1.07 -11.40
C THR A 229 -16.99 -0.86 -9.90
N ILE A 230 -15.95 -0.33 -9.24
CA ILE A 230 -15.96 -0.08 -7.80
C ILE A 230 -15.88 1.42 -7.55
N GLU A 231 -16.87 1.96 -6.84
CA GLU A 231 -16.96 3.37 -6.50
C GLU A 231 -16.92 3.56 -5.00
N GLY A 232 -16.19 4.58 -4.55
CA GLY A 232 -16.08 4.87 -3.14
C GLY A 232 -15.45 6.21 -2.84
N ARG A 233 -15.11 6.38 -1.57
CA ARG A 233 -14.51 7.58 -0.99
C ARG A 233 -13.49 7.17 0.07
N VAL A 234 -12.33 7.81 0.08
CA VAL A 234 -11.38 7.76 1.20
C VAL A 234 -11.84 8.72 2.29
N GLU A 235 -11.97 8.23 3.51
CA GLU A 235 -12.53 9.02 4.62
C GLU A 235 -11.47 9.79 5.41
N ASN A 236 -10.25 9.25 5.51
CA ASN A 236 -9.17 9.90 6.23
C ASN A 236 -8.46 10.94 5.35
N PRO A 237 -8.46 12.24 5.72
CA PRO A 237 -7.93 13.31 4.88
C PRO A 237 -6.40 13.35 4.80
N ARG A 238 -5.68 12.52 5.58
CA ARG A 238 -4.21 12.44 5.49
C ARG A 238 -3.75 11.85 4.15
N TYR A 239 -4.56 10.98 3.57
CA TYR A 239 -4.31 10.41 2.26
C TYR A 239 -4.71 11.39 1.16
N ASN A 240 -4.11 11.24 -0.01
CA ASN A 240 -4.45 12.03 -1.18
C ASN A 240 -4.46 11.24 -2.49
N LEU A 241 -4.15 9.95 -2.39
CA LEU A 241 -4.16 9.01 -3.48
C LEU A 241 -4.71 7.67 -2.97
N VAL A 242 -5.40 6.98 -3.86
CA VAL A 242 -5.90 5.63 -3.67
C VAL A 242 -5.61 4.86 -4.94
N GLN A 243 -5.16 3.64 -4.77
CA GLN A 243 -4.97 2.64 -5.81
C GLN A 243 -5.82 1.42 -5.46
N ALA A 244 -6.13 0.61 -6.47
CA ALA A 244 -6.84 -0.64 -6.27
C ALA A 244 -6.15 -1.74 -7.06
N TYR A 245 -6.04 -2.92 -6.44
CA TYR A 245 -5.43 -4.11 -7.03
C TYR A 245 -6.44 -5.25 -6.98
N ILE A 246 -6.58 -6.00 -8.06
CA ILE A 246 -7.43 -7.20 -8.12
C ILE A 246 -6.60 -8.44 -8.43
N GLY A 247 -6.90 -9.55 -7.76
CA GLY A 247 -6.34 -10.86 -8.11
C GLY A 247 -6.76 -11.31 -9.51
N ASP A 248 -5.83 -11.89 -10.27
CA ASP A 248 -6.05 -12.38 -11.64
C ASP A 248 -5.53 -13.82 -11.77
N GLY A 249 -6.46 -14.78 -11.83
CA GLY A 249 -6.15 -16.20 -11.78
C GLY A 249 -5.46 -16.64 -10.47
N PRO A 250 -4.77 -17.78 -10.46
CA PRO A 250 -4.21 -18.36 -9.22
C PRO A 250 -3.02 -17.58 -8.63
N LEU A 251 -2.31 -16.80 -9.45
CA LEU A 251 -1.02 -16.18 -9.09
C LEU A 251 -0.90 -14.72 -9.51
N GLY A 252 -1.70 -14.26 -10.47
CA GLY A 252 -1.61 -12.90 -10.97
C GLY A 252 -2.32 -11.91 -10.06
N ALA A 253 -1.95 -10.66 -10.23
CA ALA A 253 -2.72 -9.50 -9.82
C ALA A 253 -2.42 -8.35 -10.77
N ARG A 254 -3.33 -7.39 -10.83
CA ARG A 254 -3.20 -6.20 -11.66
C ARG A 254 -3.75 -4.99 -10.94
N ALA A 255 -3.23 -3.82 -11.26
CA ALA A 255 -3.87 -2.57 -10.90
C ALA A 255 -5.22 -2.46 -11.62
N CYS A 256 -6.23 -1.96 -10.91
CA CYS A 256 -7.49 -1.57 -11.54
C CYS A 256 -7.32 -0.24 -12.26
N GLU A 257 -8.01 -0.07 -13.38
CA GLU A 257 -7.99 1.19 -14.12
C GLU A 257 -8.79 2.24 -13.36
N ARG A 258 -8.17 3.38 -13.02
CA ARG A 258 -8.86 4.50 -12.38
C ARG A 258 -9.60 5.34 -13.41
N ASP A 259 -10.88 5.64 -13.15
CA ASP A 259 -11.63 6.61 -13.95
C ASP A 259 -11.05 8.02 -13.72
N PRO A 260 -10.48 8.67 -14.75
CA PRO A 260 -9.88 10.00 -14.61
C PRO A 260 -10.90 11.10 -14.29
N ALA A 261 -12.20 10.85 -14.49
CA ALA A 261 -13.26 11.78 -14.09
C ALA A 261 -13.50 11.79 -12.57
N ALA A 262 -13.10 10.74 -11.85
CA ALA A 262 -13.27 10.66 -10.40
C ALA A 262 -12.13 11.39 -9.65
N ARG A 263 -12.50 12.50 -8.98
CA ARG A 263 -11.58 13.31 -8.18
C ARG A 263 -11.54 12.84 -6.73
N PHE A 264 -10.33 12.70 -6.19
CA PHE A 264 -10.09 12.45 -4.76
C PHE A 264 -10.85 13.48 -3.89
N PRO A 265 -11.47 13.10 -2.76
CA PRO A 265 -11.37 11.80 -2.06
C PRO A 265 -12.23 10.70 -2.65
N ASN A 266 -13.07 11.02 -3.64
CA ASN A 266 -13.87 10.03 -4.32
C ASN A 266 -13.02 9.30 -5.37
N PHE A 267 -13.34 8.05 -5.61
CA PHE A 267 -12.68 7.25 -6.64
C PHE A 267 -13.70 6.38 -7.36
N ARG A 268 -13.34 6.00 -8.58
CA ARG A 268 -14.00 4.96 -9.35
C ARG A 268 -12.90 4.15 -10.04
N PHE A 269 -12.95 2.85 -9.88
CA PHE A 269 -12.05 1.90 -10.51
C PHE A 269 -12.82 0.92 -11.39
N HIS A 270 -12.21 0.50 -12.49
CA HIS A 270 -12.66 -0.59 -13.33
C HIS A 270 -11.76 -1.80 -13.07
N CYS A 271 -12.25 -2.72 -12.25
CA CYS A 271 -11.54 -3.92 -11.84
C CYS A 271 -12.02 -5.18 -12.61
N GLY A 272 -12.99 -5.07 -13.53
CA GLY A 272 -13.54 -6.21 -14.28
C GLY A 272 -12.86 -6.43 -15.63
N GLY A 273 -13.54 -7.16 -16.52
CA GLY A 273 -13.02 -7.59 -17.83
C GLY A 273 -12.72 -9.10 -17.90
N ASP A 274 -11.80 -9.50 -18.77
CA ASP A 274 -11.39 -10.89 -19.01
C ASP A 274 -10.58 -11.53 -17.84
N SER A 275 -10.60 -10.93 -16.64
CA SER A 275 -9.87 -11.49 -15.50
C SER A 275 -10.36 -12.90 -15.25
N GLN A 276 -9.45 -13.86 -15.34
CA GLN A 276 -9.79 -15.21 -14.96
C GLN A 276 -10.03 -15.16 -13.46
N THR A 277 -11.25 -15.47 -13.03
CA THR A 277 -11.52 -15.62 -11.59
C THR A 277 -10.52 -16.61 -11.01
N GLU A 278 -10.16 -16.46 -9.73
CA GLU A 278 -9.39 -17.50 -9.06
C GLU A 278 -10.08 -18.87 -9.24
N PRO A 279 -9.35 -20.01 -9.11
CA PRO A 279 -9.90 -21.36 -9.28
C PRO A 279 -11.19 -21.69 -8.49
N GLN A 280 -11.63 -20.82 -7.59
CA GLN A 280 -12.83 -20.93 -6.77
C GLN A 280 -13.92 -19.87 -7.10
N GLY A 281 -13.81 -19.15 -8.21
CA GLY A 281 -14.77 -18.09 -8.56
C GLY A 281 -14.70 -16.90 -7.61
N ARG A 282 -13.50 -16.53 -7.16
CA ARG A 282 -13.25 -15.45 -6.20
C ARG A 282 -12.21 -14.49 -6.75
N ALA A 283 -12.27 -13.23 -6.34
CA ALA A 283 -11.20 -12.27 -6.57
C ALA A 283 -11.19 -11.25 -5.44
N TYR A 284 -10.06 -11.17 -4.72
CA TYR A 284 -9.84 -10.09 -3.78
C TYR A 284 -9.59 -8.78 -4.53
N VAL A 285 -10.18 -7.70 -4.05
CA VAL A 285 -9.83 -6.34 -4.43
C VAL A 285 -9.27 -5.65 -3.20
N GLU A 286 -8.04 -5.19 -3.31
CA GLU A 286 -7.31 -4.52 -2.23
C GLU A 286 -7.13 -3.05 -2.57
N PHE A 287 -7.42 -2.17 -1.62
CA PHE A 287 -7.20 -0.73 -1.75
C PHE A 287 -5.90 -0.34 -1.05
N SER A 288 -5.06 0.40 -1.77
CA SER A 288 -3.83 1.00 -1.26
C SER A 288 -4.06 2.50 -1.10
N LEU A 289 -3.69 3.09 0.03
CA LEU A 289 -3.84 4.52 0.32
C LEU A 289 -2.46 5.16 0.46
N ASP A 290 -2.23 6.23 -0.30
CA ASP A 290 -0.94 6.94 -0.26
C ASP A 290 -1.10 8.34 0.30
N VAL A 291 -0.07 8.79 1.00
CA VAL A 291 0.19 10.19 1.35
C VAL A 291 1.12 10.76 0.29
N ARG A 292 0.98 12.06 -0.06
CA ARG A 292 1.93 12.67 -1.01
C ARG A 292 3.34 12.50 -0.49
N ASP A 293 4.27 12.27 -1.41
CA ASP A 293 5.70 12.31 -1.13
C ASP A 293 6.18 11.20 -0.16
N GLN A 294 5.30 10.26 0.21
CA GLN A 294 5.68 9.01 0.85
C GLN A 294 5.93 7.93 -0.21
N LEU A 295 6.92 7.07 0.04
CA LEU A 295 7.37 6.06 -0.92
C LEU A 295 6.68 4.70 -0.76
N PHE A 296 5.70 4.61 0.14
CA PHE A 296 4.93 3.39 0.33
C PHE A 296 3.47 3.70 0.66
N SER A 297 2.63 2.73 0.37
CA SER A 297 1.20 2.78 0.63
C SER A 297 0.82 2.12 1.95
N GLU A 298 -0.30 2.54 2.50
CA GLU A 298 -0.99 1.83 3.57
C GLU A 298 -2.16 1.00 3.03
N LEU A 299 -2.50 -0.08 3.72
CA LEU A 299 -3.66 -0.89 3.37
C LEU A 299 -4.94 -0.12 3.72
N GLY A 300 -5.68 0.32 2.70
CA GLY A 300 -6.99 0.93 2.84
C GLY A 300 -8.11 -0.06 3.14
N GLY A 301 -7.92 -1.33 2.82
CA GLY A 301 -8.87 -2.41 3.11
C GLY A 301 -8.99 -3.38 1.94
N THR A 302 -9.66 -4.50 2.20
CA THR A 302 -9.84 -5.58 1.24
C THR A 302 -11.32 -5.92 1.11
N THR A 303 -11.80 -6.06 -0.11
CA THR A 303 -13.12 -6.62 -0.42
C THR A 303 -12.98 -7.85 -1.31
N LEU A 304 -14.06 -8.60 -1.47
CA LEU A 304 -14.09 -9.84 -2.22
C LEU A 304 -15.18 -9.76 -3.27
N LEU A 305 -14.88 -10.16 -4.50
CA LEU A 305 -15.87 -10.46 -5.52
C LEU A 305 -16.04 -11.97 -5.62
N VAL A 306 -17.28 -12.45 -5.72
CA VAL A 306 -17.59 -13.89 -5.80
C VAL A 306 -18.51 -14.22 -6.96
N SER A 307 -18.30 -15.35 -7.62
CA SER A 307 -19.20 -15.88 -8.65
C SER A 307 -20.47 -16.46 -8.05
N ASP A 308 -20.38 -17.03 -6.86
CA ASP A 308 -21.49 -17.60 -6.11
C ASP A 308 -21.64 -16.90 -4.75
N PRO A 309 -22.66 -16.03 -4.57
CA PRO A 309 -22.92 -15.35 -3.31
C PRO A 309 -23.54 -16.26 -2.24
N ASP A 310 -23.74 -17.56 -2.50
CA ASP A 310 -24.16 -18.54 -1.50
C ASP A 310 -22.99 -19.44 -1.05
N GLU A 311 -21.80 -19.29 -1.63
CA GLU A 311 -20.62 -20.05 -1.22
C GLU A 311 -20.15 -19.60 0.19
N LEU A 312 -20.21 -20.55 1.13
CA LEU A 312 -19.89 -20.36 2.55
C LEU A 312 -18.49 -20.85 2.91
N ARG A 313 -17.86 -21.65 2.06
CA ARG A 313 -16.65 -22.39 2.39
C ARG A 313 -15.42 -21.51 2.27
N TYR A 314 -14.61 -21.48 3.31
CA TYR A 314 -13.23 -21.04 3.27
C TYR A 314 -12.30 -22.22 3.03
N VAL A 315 -11.29 -22.02 2.18
CA VAL A 315 -10.15 -22.92 2.03
C VAL A 315 -8.90 -22.05 1.97
N SER A 316 -7.91 -22.32 2.82
CA SER A 316 -6.65 -21.57 2.80
C SER A 316 -5.97 -21.68 1.43
N ALA A 317 -5.32 -20.59 1.02
CA ALA A 317 -4.52 -20.55 -0.21
C ALA A 317 -3.33 -21.54 -0.15
N THR A 318 -2.96 -22.02 1.04
CA THR A 318 -1.88 -23.00 1.28
C THR A 318 -2.00 -24.23 0.39
N ALA A 319 -3.22 -24.73 0.17
CA ALA A 319 -3.45 -25.91 -0.67
C ALA A 319 -3.02 -25.73 -2.14
N SER A 320 -2.87 -24.48 -2.60
CA SER A 320 -2.48 -24.13 -3.97
C SER A 320 -0.99 -23.83 -4.13
N VAL A 321 -0.24 -23.78 -3.03
CA VAL A 321 1.18 -23.41 -3.03
C VAL A 321 2.04 -24.69 -3.02
N PRO A 322 2.82 -24.98 -4.08
CA PRO A 322 3.68 -26.15 -4.11
C PRO A 322 4.86 -25.96 -3.15
N ALA A 323 5.21 -26.99 -2.38
CA ALA A 323 6.44 -26.97 -1.60
C ALA A 323 7.69 -26.99 -2.51
N THR A 324 8.74 -26.30 -2.10
CA THR A 324 10.08 -26.38 -2.71
C THR A 324 11.13 -26.69 -1.66
N SER A 325 12.12 -27.51 -2.03
CA SER A 325 13.28 -27.84 -1.20
C SER A 325 14.56 -27.15 -1.67
N GLU A 326 14.50 -26.30 -2.70
CA GLU A 326 15.68 -25.64 -3.26
C GLU A 326 16.10 -24.43 -2.42
N GLY A 327 17.34 -24.42 -1.91
CA GLY A 327 17.86 -23.33 -1.06
C GLY A 327 18.26 -23.80 0.34
N SER A 328 19.34 -23.23 0.87
CA SER A 328 19.92 -23.64 2.16
C SER A 328 19.20 -23.01 3.36
N SER A 329 18.74 -21.77 3.21
CA SER A 329 17.99 -21.03 4.24
C SER A 329 16.47 -20.99 3.94
N PRO A 330 15.60 -20.68 4.93
CA PRO A 330 14.18 -20.47 4.69
C PRO A 330 13.89 -19.37 3.65
N THR A 331 14.65 -18.28 3.66
CA THR A 331 14.49 -17.16 2.71
C THR A 331 14.97 -17.52 1.31
N GLU A 332 16.05 -18.28 1.16
CA GLU A 332 16.48 -18.82 -0.14
C GLU A 332 15.44 -19.78 -0.74
N ARG A 333 14.82 -20.64 0.10
CA ARG A 333 13.72 -21.50 -0.34
C ARG A 333 12.51 -20.71 -0.80
N LEU A 334 12.16 -19.66 -0.07
CA LEU A 334 11.09 -18.76 -0.46
C LEU A 334 11.42 -18.04 -1.77
N ALA A 335 12.66 -17.59 -1.97
CA ALA A 335 13.12 -16.99 -3.24
C ALA A 335 12.99 -17.95 -4.42
N ALA A 336 13.42 -19.21 -4.24
CA ALA A 336 13.27 -20.25 -5.25
C ALA A 336 11.79 -20.51 -5.56
N GLN A 337 10.93 -20.49 -4.55
CA GLN A 337 9.48 -20.63 -4.72
C GLN A 337 8.86 -19.49 -5.54
N ILE A 338 9.25 -18.24 -5.23
CA ILE A 338 8.84 -17.05 -6.00
C ILE A 338 9.26 -17.22 -7.47
N ASN A 339 10.51 -17.62 -7.71
CA ASN A 339 11.01 -17.81 -9.08
C ASN A 339 10.32 -18.96 -9.83
N ALA A 340 9.94 -20.04 -9.15
CA ALA A 340 9.14 -21.10 -9.75
C ALA A 340 7.74 -20.62 -10.17
N PHE A 341 7.13 -19.72 -9.40
CA PHE A 341 5.87 -19.08 -9.81
C PHE A 341 6.05 -18.10 -10.95
N ARG A 342 7.12 -17.29 -10.92
CA ARG A 342 7.46 -16.36 -12.02
C ARG A 342 7.69 -17.10 -13.33
N GLU A 343 8.41 -18.23 -13.30
CA GLU A 343 8.62 -19.08 -14.48
C GLU A 343 7.29 -19.60 -15.06
N ARG A 344 6.36 -20.07 -14.21
CA ARG A 344 5.02 -20.50 -14.66
C ARG A 344 4.22 -19.36 -15.29
N ALA A 345 4.41 -18.14 -14.80
CA ALA A 345 3.84 -16.92 -15.36
C ALA A 345 4.62 -16.38 -16.60
N LYS A 346 5.67 -17.08 -17.05
CA LYS A 346 6.57 -16.67 -18.15
C LYS A 346 7.29 -15.34 -17.88
N LEU A 347 7.57 -15.05 -16.62
CA LEU A 347 8.34 -13.90 -16.19
C LEU A 347 9.80 -14.28 -15.96
N THR A 348 10.69 -13.29 -16.10
CA THR A 348 12.12 -13.46 -15.81
C THR A 348 12.30 -13.74 -14.30
N PRO A 349 13.10 -14.74 -13.90
CA PRO A 349 13.47 -14.95 -12.51
C PRO A 349 14.14 -13.70 -11.91
N VAL A 350 13.87 -13.44 -10.64
CA VAL A 350 14.47 -12.34 -9.87
C VAL A 350 15.70 -12.83 -9.12
N ALA A 351 16.70 -11.96 -9.00
CA ALA A 351 17.90 -12.23 -8.22
C ALA A 351 17.61 -12.08 -6.72
N PHE A 352 18.01 -13.07 -5.93
CA PHE A 352 17.96 -12.97 -4.47
C PHE A 352 19.22 -12.25 -3.96
N SER A 353 19.06 -11.08 -3.35
CA SER A 353 20.18 -10.31 -2.81
C SER A 353 20.50 -10.74 -1.38
N GLN A 354 21.55 -11.54 -1.22
CA GLN A 354 22.07 -11.92 0.10
C GLN A 354 22.56 -10.73 0.93
N PRO A 355 23.32 -9.76 0.39
CA PRO A 355 23.78 -8.60 1.17
C PRO A 355 22.63 -7.76 1.71
N GLN A 356 21.65 -7.41 0.85
CA GLN A 356 20.49 -6.64 1.30
C GLN A 356 19.61 -7.44 2.26
N SER A 357 19.46 -8.76 2.06
CA SER A 357 18.72 -9.61 3.00
C SER A 357 19.36 -9.61 4.39
N LYS A 358 20.68 -9.50 4.51
CA LYS A 358 21.36 -9.33 5.81
C LYS A 358 20.92 -8.03 6.48
N THR A 359 20.95 -6.91 5.76
CA THR A 359 20.49 -5.61 6.27
C THR A 359 19.03 -5.66 6.71
N LEU A 360 18.15 -6.32 5.94
CA LEU A 360 16.77 -6.52 6.36
C LEU A 360 16.65 -7.37 7.64
N ASN A 361 17.49 -8.39 7.83
CA ASN A 361 17.46 -9.22 9.05
C ASN A 361 17.86 -8.41 10.28
N ASP A 362 18.79 -7.47 10.11
CA ASP A 362 19.22 -6.56 11.16
C ASP A 362 18.14 -5.50 11.49
N LEU A 363 17.35 -5.05 10.48
CA LEU A 363 16.25 -4.09 10.66
C LEU A 363 14.94 -4.72 11.22
N LEU A 364 14.65 -5.98 10.88
CA LEU A 364 13.37 -6.63 11.17
C LEU A 364 12.95 -6.59 12.66
N PRO A 365 13.82 -6.86 13.65
CA PRO A 365 13.44 -6.78 15.06
C PRO A 365 12.97 -5.37 15.47
N HIS A 366 13.60 -4.32 14.93
CA HIS A 366 13.21 -2.93 15.19
C HIS A 366 11.86 -2.61 14.57
N MET A 367 11.57 -3.15 13.37
CA MET A 367 10.27 -2.98 12.72
C MET A 367 9.15 -3.65 13.51
N LEU A 368 9.40 -4.85 14.02
CA LEU A 368 8.45 -5.57 14.86
C LEU A 368 8.20 -4.86 16.19
N ALA A 369 9.24 -4.28 16.80
CA ALA A 369 9.10 -3.47 18.01
C ALA A 369 8.27 -2.21 17.74
N ALA A 370 8.59 -1.46 16.68
CA ALA A 370 7.82 -0.27 16.29
C ALA A 370 6.36 -0.60 15.98
N GLN A 371 6.08 -1.74 15.33
CA GLN A 371 4.72 -2.21 15.11
C GLN A 371 4.00 -2.57 16.42
N SER A 372 4.69 -3.23 17.36
CA SER A 372 4.12 -3.61 18.66
C SER A 372 3.82 -2.39 19.53
N ASP A 373 4.67 -1.37 19.45
CA ASP A 373 4.56 -0.13 20.24
C ASP A 373 3.67 0.94 19.57
N ASP A 374 3.11 0.65 18.39
CA ASP A 374 2.31 1.58 17.58
C ASP A 374 3.09 2.88 17.21
N ASP A 375 4.41 2.77 16.99
CA ASP A 375 5.28 3.87 16.58
C ASP A 375 5.35 3.95 15.04
N GLU A 376 4.33 4.56 14.44
CA GLU A 376 4.21 4.74 12.99
C GLU A 376 5.42 5.47 12.38
N SER A 377 6.00 6.44 13.11
CA SER A 377 7.11 7.25 12.62
C SER A 377 8.40 6.43 12.50
N LEU A 378 8.71 5.65 13.53
CA LEU A 378 9.86 4.74 13.49
C LEU A 378 9.63 3.61 12.47
N PHE A 379 8.43 3.03 12.42
CA PHE A 379 8.08 2.00 11.44
C PHE A 379 8.25 2.52 10.00
N SER A 380 7.80 3.74 9.72
CA SER A 380 8.01 4.43 8.43
C SER A 380 9.49 4.61 8.11
N LEU A 381 10.30 5.11 9.06
CA LEU A 381 11.74 5.28 8.85
C LEU A 381 12.44 3.95 8.53
N LEU A 382 12.11 2.88 9.27
CA LEU A 382 12.68 1.55 9.04
C LEU A 382 12.22 0.94 7.71
N THR A 383 10.98 1.21 7.31
CA THR A 383 10.46 0.86 5.99
C THR A 383 11.24 1.56 4.87
N LEU A 384 11.45 2.86 4.98
CA LEU A 384 12.28 3.65 4.05
C LEU A 384 13.72 3.11 4.01
N ALA A 385 14.30 2.73 5.16
CA ALA A 385 15.61 2.09 5.23
C ALA A 385 15.64 0.72 4.53
N ALA A 386 14.57 -0.06 4.64
CA ALA A 386 14.45 -1.37 4.00
C ALA A 386 14.36 -1.25 2.46
N ILE A 387 13.53 -0.34 1.93
CA ILE A 387 13.37 -0.14 0.48
C ILE A 387 14.50 0.66 -0.16
N ALA A 388 15.33 1.36 0.64
CA ALA A 388 16.49 2.06 0.13
C ALA A 388 17.43 1.13 -0.65
N GLY A 389 17.61 -0.13 -0.25
CA GLY A 389 18.33 -1.10 -1.10
C GLY A 389 19.82 -0.79 -1.30
N TRP A 390 20.47 -0.11 -0.35
CA TRP A 390 21.88 0.31 -0.45
C TRP A 390 22.87 -0.85 -0.68
N ASP A 391 22.52 -2.08 -0.32
CA ASP A 391 23.35 -3.27 -0.51
C ASP A 391 22.97 -4.09 -1.77
N ILE A 392 22.18 -3.52 -2.67
CA ILE A 392 21.93 -4.07 -4.01
C ILE A 392 23.08 -3.63 -4.94
N ASP A 393 23.82 -4.60 -5.50
CA ASP A 393 24.94 -4.36 -6.45
C ASP A 393 24.44 -4.01 -7.87
N SER A 394 23.47 -3.11 -7.96
CA SER A 394 22.88 -2.64 -9.22
C SER A 394 22.15 -1.31 -9.02
N PRO A 395 22.17 -0.40 -10.01
CA PRO A 395 21.32 0.78 -9.98
C PRO A 395 19.84 0.40 -9.92
N ILE A 396 19.17 0.82 -8.86
CA ILE A 396 17.73 0.61 -8.62
C ILE A 396 16.94 1.86 -8.97
N LEU A 397 15.75 1.71 -9.53
CA LEU A 397 14.81 2.80 -9.81
C LEU A 397 13.84 3.03 -8.66
N SER A 398 13.34 1.93 -8.10
CA SER A 398 12.36 1.94 -7.03
C SER A 398 12.48 0.66 -6.19
N GLY A 399 11.95 0.74 -4.98
CA GLY A 399 11.79 -0.38 -4.06
C GLY A 399 10.38 -0.43 -3.50
N ASP A 400 9.85 -1.63 -3.37
CA ASP A 400 8.57 -1.93 -2.73
C ASP A 400 8.81 -2.84 -1.53
N PHE A 401 7.88 -2.88 -0.57
CA PHE A 401 7.95 -3.81 0.55
C PHE A 401 6.60 -4.41 0.90
N THR A 402 6.66 -5.56 1.57
CA THR A 402 5.54 -6.13 2.30
C THR A 402 6.08 -6.83 3.54
N MET A 403 5.35 -6.71 4.65
CA MET A 403 5.64 -7.44 5.87
C MET A 403 4.43 -8.27 6.28
N ARG A 404 4.67 -9.50 6.74
CA ARG A 404 3.63 -10.40 7.25
C ARG A 404 4.13 -11.07 8.52
N VAL A 405 3.24 -11.21 9.48
CA VAL A 405 3.46 -12.01 10.68
C VAL A 405 2.38 -13.09 10.71
N THR A 406 2.79 -14.35 10.88
CA THR A 406 1.92 -15.51 10.79
C THR A 406 2.17 -16.48 11.92
N ALA A 407 1.12 -17.06 12.50
CA ALA A 407 1.20 -18.03 13.60
C ALA A 407 1.51 -19.47 13.14
N HIS A 408 2.51 -19.62 12.27
CA HIS A 408 3.10 -20.89 11.86
C HIS A 408 4.55 -20.68 11.37
N ASN A 409 5.34 -21.77 11.32
CA ASN A 409 6.70 -21.78 10.75
C ASN A 409 6.79 -22.41 9.36
N ASP A 410 5.65 -22.75 8.76
CA ASP A 410 5.60 -23.37 7.43
C ASP A 410 5.77 -22.32 6.33
N PRO A 411 6.85 -22.36 5.53
CA PRO A 411 7.08 -21.40 4.44
C PRO A 411 6.00 -21.47 3.36
N VAL A 412 5.35 -22.62 3.16
CA VAL A 412 4.25 -22.76 2.19
C VAL A 412 3.06 -21.92 2.62
N ARG A 413 2.73 -21.94 3.91
CA ARG A 413 1.66 -21.12 4.49
C ARG A 413 2.02 -19.63 4.51
N THR A 414 3.29 -19.30 4.76
CA THR A 414 3.75 -17.90 4.68
C THR A 414 3.60 -17.36 3.26
N MET A 415 4.01 -18.14 2.26
CA MET A 415 3.80 -17.80 0.85
C MET A 415 2.32 -17.71 0.50
N ALA A 416 1.49 -18.62 0.98
CA ALA A 416 0.04 -18.56 0.76
C ALA A 416 -0.57 -17.26 1.29
N THR A 417 -0.16 -16.84 2.49
CA THR A 417 -0.59 -15.56 3.08
C THR A 417 -0.16 -14.37 2.23
N LEU A 418 1.09 -14.33 1.74
CA LEU A 418 1.53 -13.30 0.80
C LEU A 418 0.67 -13.29 -0.47
N LEU A 419 0.41 -14.46 -1.03
CA LEU A 419 -0.42 -14.63 -2.20
C LEU A 419 -1.89 -14.34 -1.94
N THR A 420 -2.38 -14.12 -0.72
CA THR A 420 -3.77 -13.64 -0.55
C THR A 420 -3.94 -12.15 -0.85
N SER A 421 -2.85 -11.39 -0.88
CA SER A 421 -2.86 -9.94 -1.08
C SER A 421 -2.59 -9.60 -2.56
N PRO A 422 -3.57 -9.00 -3.28
CA PRO A 422 -3.38 -8.52 -4.64
C PRO A 422 -2.20 -7.56 -4.81
N SER A 423 -1.94 -6.65 -3.87
CA SER A 423 -0.79 -5.74 -3.97
C SER A 423 0.54 -6.48 -3.85
N ALA A 424 0.66 -7.44 -2.92
CA ALA A 424 1.85 -8.27 -2.77
C ALA A 424 2.10 -9.13 -4.02
N ARG A 425 1.04 -9.69 -4.62
CA ARG A 425 1.14 -10.37 -5.93
C ARG A 425 1.60 -9.42 -7.02
N HIS A 426 1.03 -8.22 -7.08
CA HIS A 426 1.40 -7.22 -8.09
C HIS A 426 2.90 -6.89 -7.99
N MET A 427 3.41 -6.64 -6.79
CA MET A 427 4.84 -6.45 -6.54
C MET A 427 5.66 -7.67 -6.98
N LEU A 428 5.30 -8.88 -6.54
CA LEU A 428 6.08 -10.10 -6.76
C LEU A 428 6.12 -10.58 -8.22
N PHE A 429 5.09 -10.26 -8.99
CA PHE A 429 4.92 -10.68 -10.39
C PHE A 429 5.00 -9.51 -11.36
N ASP A 430 5.52 -8.36 -10.92
CA ASP A 430 5.91 -7.29 -11.82
C ASP A 430 7.02 -7.80 -12.78
N ALA A 431 6.87 -7.50 -14.07
CA ALA A 431 7.82 -7.89 -15.10
C ALA A 431 9.17 -7.16 -14.98
N ASP A 432 9.16 -5.95 -14.41
CA ASP A 432 10.34 -5.11 -14.18
C ASP A 432 11.04 -5.40 -12.84
N LEU A 433 10.42 -6.23 -11.98
CA LEU A 433 11.07 -6.70 -10.76
C LEU A 433 12.36 -7.45 -11.11
N SER A 434 13.46 -7.04 -10.49
CA SER A 434 14.80 -7.53 -10.82
C SER A 434 15.48 -8.24 -9.66
N HIS A 435 15.29 -7.72 -8.44
CA HIS A 435 15.86 -8.27 -7.23
C HIS A 435 14.80 -8.39 -6.15
N ILE A 436 15.01 -9.34 -5.25
CA ILE A 436 14.27 -9.46 -4.00
C ILE A 436 15.27 -9.60 -2.85
N ALA A 437 14.92 -9.07 -1.69
CA ALA A 437 15.60 -9.33 -0.44
C ALA A 437 14.58 -9.71 0.62
N MET A 438 14.98 -10.59 1.54
CA MET A 438 14.07 -11.12 2.57
C MET A 438 14.75 -11.25 3.91
N ALA A 439 14.01 -10.91 4.95
CA ALA A 439 14.33 -11.23 6.33
C ALA A 439 13.21 -12.05 6.94
N SER A 440 13.58 -13.01 7.77
CA SER A 440 12.59 -13.79 8.51
C SER A 440 13.08 -14.09 9.91
N SER A 441 12.18 -13.93 10.87
CA SER A 441 12.39 -14.33 12.25
C SER A 441 11.33 -15.36 12.63
N GLN A 442 11.75 -16.43 13.32
CA GLN A 442 10.87 -17.50 13.78
C GLN A 442 11.00 -17.65 15.30
N GLN A 443 9.89 -17.58 16.01
CA GLN A 443 9.82 -17.70 17.47
C GLN A 443 8.50 -18.35 17.88
N GLU A 444 8.55 -19.36 18.75
CA GLU A 444 7.36 -20.01 19.35
C GLU A 444 6.28 -20.47 18.37
N GLY A 445 6.69 -20.89 17.17
CA GLY A 445 5.75 -21.33 16.13
C GLY A 445 5.13 -20.19 15.32
N ALA A 446 5.56 -18.95 15.52
CA ALA A 446 5.26 -17.81 14.67
C ALA A 446 6.44 -17.46 13.76
N THR A 447 6.12 -16.93 12.57
CA THR A 447 7.07 -16.41 11.60
C THR A 447 6.72 -14.97 11.26
N SER A 448 7.69 -14.07 11.40
CA SER A 448 7.67 -12.78 10.72
C SER A 448 8.48 -12.88 9.42
N LEU A 449 7.96 -12.29 8.35
CA LEU A 449 8.61 -12.18 7.05
C LEU A 449 8.53 -10.72 6.59
N LEU A 450 9.69 -10.14 6.34
CA LEU A 450 9.84 -8.89 5.59
C LEU A 450 10.40 -9.23 4.21
N LEU A 451 9.74 -8.75 3.17
CA LEU A 451 10.10 -8.95 1.79
C LEU A 451 10.16 -7.59 1.11
N THR A 452 11.26 -7.29 0.44
CA THR A 452 11.37 -6.14 -0.44
C THR A 452 11.64 -6.56 -1.87
N GLY A 453 11.06 -5.83 -2.82
CA GLY A 453 11.28 -5.98 -4.24
C GLY A 453 11.96 -4.75 -4.82
N TYR A 454 12.89 -4.92 -5.76
CA TYR A 454 13.60 -3.80 -6.39
C TYR A 454 13.54 -3.88 -7.91
N LYS A 455 13.21 -2.75 -8.53
CA LYS A 455 13.27 -2.57 -9.98
C LYS A 455 14.61 -1.97 -10.34
N ARG A 456 15.34 -2.58 -11.27
CA ARG A 456 16.63 -2.04 -11.74
C ARG A 456 16.39 -0.98 -12.80
N VAL A 457 17.37 -0.10 -12.99
CA VAL A 457 17.43 0.75 -14.18
C VAL A 457 17.52 -0.16 -15.42
N PRO A 458 16.52 -0.14 -16.33
CA PRO A 458 16.59 -0.91 -17.55
C PRO A 458 17.73 -0.39 -18.43
N GLY A 459 18.42 -1.31 -19.11
CA GLY A 459 19.53 -1.02 -20.02
C GLY A 459 19.08 -0.39 -21.34
N LEU A 460 18.44 0.77 -21.26
CA LEU A 460 17.92 1.52 -22.41
C LEU A 460 19.03 2.36 -23.06
N THR A 461 19.00 2.43 -24.38
CA THR A 461 19.83 3.37 -25.14
C THR A 461 19.34 4.81 -24.95
N GLY A 462 20.21 5.79 -25.23
CA GLY A 462 19.81 7.22 -25.22
C GLY A 462 18.61 7.52 -26.11
N GLU A 463 18.49 6.81 -27.24
CA GLU A 463 17.34 6.93 -28.16
C GLU A 463 16.05 6.41 -27.53
N GLN A 464 16.09 5.23 -26.92
CA GLN A 464 14.92 4.65 -26.24
C GLN A 464 14.47 5.48 -25.04
N LEU A 465 15.41 6.02 -24.26
CA LEU A 465 15.12 6.90 -23.12
C LEU A 465 14.34 8.15 -23.57
N VAL A 466 14.88 8.86 -24.56
CA VAL A 466 14.26 10.05 -25.14
C VAL A 466 12.92 9.73 -25.81
N ALA A 467 12.84 8.63 -26.56
CA ALA A 467 11.62 8.24 -27.25
C ALA A 467 10.47 7.95 -26.29
N ARG A 468 10.71 7.23 -25.18
CA ARG A 468 9.69 6.99 -24.14
C ARG A 468 9.21 8.29 -23.52
N ALA A 469 10.13 9.17 -23.09
CA ALA A 469 9.76 10.47 -22.53
C ALA A 469 8.96 11.36 -23.50
N LEU A 470 9.35 11.37 -24.79
CA LEU A 470 8.61 12.07 -25.84
C LEU A 470 7.22 11.47 -26.07
N ASN A 471 7.09 10.14 -26.06
CA ASN A 471 5.81 9.47 -26.23
C ASN A 471 4.85 9.85 -25.10
N THR A 472 5.30 9.85 -23.84
CA THR A 472 4.50 10.29 -22.69
C THR A 472 4.03 11.73 -22.85
N LEU A 473 4.95 12.63 -23.21
CA LEU A 473 4.62 14.04 -23.47
C LEU A 473 3.60 14.21 -24.61
N ASN A 474 3.78 13.48 -25.70
CA ASN A 474 2.90 13.57 -26.87
C ASN A 474 1.52 12.97 -26.59
N SER A 475 1.42 11.85 -25.88
CA SER A 475 0.16 11.26 -25.45
C SER A 475 -0.63 12.22 -24.55
N ALA A 476 0.05 12.87 -23.60
CA ALA A 476 -0.59 13.88 -22.74
C ALA A 476 -1.11 15.09 -23.54
N ARG A 477 -0.34 15.56 -24.53
CA ARG A 477 -0.76 16.65 -25.43
C ARG A 477 -1.94 16.23 -26.31
N GLU A 478 -1.93 15.02 -26.86
CA GLU A 478 -3.02 14.49 -27.69
C GLU A 478 -4.32 14.36 -26.88
N ALA A 479 -4.24 13.85 -25.65
CA ALA A 479 -5.39 13.77 -24.74
C ALA A 479 -5.99 15.16 -24.42
N ALA A 480 -5.17 16.22 -24.45
CA ALA A 480 -5.60 17.60 -24.31
C ALA A 480 -6.04 18.27 -25.64
N GLY A 481 -6.08 17.52 -26.75
CA GLY A 481 -6.47 18.01 -28.07
C GLY A 481 -5.39 18.83 -28.80
N ASN A 482 -4.13 18.74 -28.37
CA ASN A 482 -3.01 19.47 -28.95
C ASN A 482 -2.14 18.58 -29.85
N ARG A 483 -1.39 19.23 -30.76
CA ARG A 483 -0.47 18.52 -31.67
C ARG A 483 0.76 17.97 -30.91
N PRO A 484 1.38 16.88 -31.37
CA PRO A 484 2.66 16.43 -30.85
C PRO A 484 3.74 17.52 -30.88
N VAL A 485 4.78 17.35 -30.07
CA VAL A 485 5.96 18.20 -30.05
C VAL A 485 6.67 18.15 -31.41
N VAL A 486 7.08 19.32 -31.90
CA VAL A 486 7.93 19.43 -33.09
C VAL A 486 9.39 19.31 -32.66
N ASP A 487 10.08 18.32 -33.23
CA ASP A 487 11.52 18.11 -33.00
C ASP A 487 12.34 19.37 -33.35
N SER A 488 13.27 19.74 -32.46
CA SER A 488 14.20 20.85 -32.59
C SER A 488 15.41 20.56 -33.51
N GLY A 489 15.44 19.39 -34.14
CA GLY A 489 16.44 18.93 -35.10
C GLY A 489 17.76 18.56 -34.42
N ASN A 490 18.81 19.35 -34.69
CA ASN A 490 20.16 19.05 -34.21
C ASN A 490 20.27 19.02 -32.68
N TYR A 491 19.43 19.78 -31.96
CA TYR A 491 19.43 19.76 -30.50
C TYR A 491 18.85 18.47 -29.93
N GLN A 492 17.84 17.89 -30.59
CA GLN A 492 17.30 16.59 -30.19
C GLN A 492 18.32 15.47 -30.40
N GLN A 493 19.08 15.51 -31.48
CA GLN A 493 20.21 14.58 -31.69
C GLN A 493 21.26 14.71 -30.58
N ALA A 494 21.62 15.95 -30.20
CA ALA A 494 22.53 16.21 -29.10
C ALA A 494 21.97 15.70 -27.75
N ALA A 495 20.67 15.89 -27.50
CA ALA A 495 19.99 15.40 -26.31
C ALA A 495 20.00 13.87 -26.23
N THR A 496 19.77 13.17 -27.34
CA THR A 496 19.86 11.70 -27.42
C THR A 496 21.28 11.20 -27.10
N LEU A 497 22.30 11.82 -27.69
CA LEU A 497 23.70 11.48 -27.42
C LEU A 497 24.08 11.71 -25.96
N LEU A 498 23.71 12.87 -25.41
CA LEU A 498 24.00 13.21 -24.01
C LEU A 498 23.20 12.35 -23.04
N SER A 499 21.96 11.97 -23.38
CA SER A 499 21.15 11.03 -22.59
C SER A 499 21.88 9.68 -22.44
N GLY A 500 22.42 9.15 -23.53
CA GLY A 500 23.24 7.94 -23.50
C GLY A 500 24.54 8.10 -22.70
N ALA A 501 25.18 9.26 -22.76
CA ALA A 501 26.39 9.54 -21.97
C ALA A 501 26.10 9.59 -20.46
N VAL A 502 25.02 10.25 -20.05
CA VAL A 502 24.60 10.32 -18.64
C VAL A 502 24.18 8.95 -18.13
N ALA A 503 23.43 8.16 -18.91
CA ALA A 503 23.06 6.79 -18.54
C ALA A 503 24.28 5.86 -18.34
N GLN A 504 25.43 6.20 -18.94
CA GLN A 504 26.70 5.48 -18.78
C GLN A 504 27.60 6.08 -17.67
N GLY A 505 27.11 7.05 -16.90
CA GLY A 505 27.89 7.73 -15.86
C GLY A 505 28.99 8.66 -16.40
N LYS A 506 28.94 9.07 -17.67
CA LYS A 506 29.95 9.94 -18.32
C LYS A 506 29.65 11.44 -18.21
N GLY A 507 28.74 11.82 -17.31
CA GLY A 507 28.34 13.21 -17.05
C GLY A 507 27.07 13.26 -16.21
N THR A 508 26.65 14.47 -15.86
CA THR A 508 25.42 14.70 -15.09
C THR A 508 24.28 15.27 -15.96
N PRO A 509 23.01 15.10 -15.55
CA PRO A 509 21.87 15.76 -16.19
C PRO A 509 22.04 17.28 -16.28
N ALA A 510 22.61 17.91 -15.26
CA ALA A 510 22.86 19.35 -15.24
C ALA A 510 23.87 19.77 -16.33
N GLU A 511 25.02 19.10 -16.41
CA GLU A 511 26.03 19.40 -17.44
C GLU A 511 25.49 19.15 -18.86
N ALA A 512 24.71 18.09 -19.05
CA ALA A 512 24.07 17.80 -20.32
C ALA A 512 23.06 18.90 -20.71
N THR A 513 22.21 19.30 -19.76
CA THR A 513 21.23 20.37 -19.94
C THR A 513 21.91 21.69 -20.28
N ASP A 514 22.93 22.10 -19.52
CA ASP A 514 23.68 23.33 -19.74
C ASP A 514 24.31 23.37 -21.13
N ARG A 515 24.87 22.24 -21.61
CA ARG A 515 25.44 22.17 -22.96
C ARG A 515 24.39 22.42 -24.04
N ILE A 516 23.21 21.80 -23.92
CA ILE A 516 22.12 21.93 -24.89
C ILE A 516 21.52 23.34 -24.84
N VAL A 517 21.17 23.82 -23.64
CA VAL A 517 20.57 25.14 -23.42
C VAL A 517 21.49 26.24 -23.95
N ASN A 518 22.79 26.20 -23.64
CA ASN A 518 23.75 27.18 -24.14
C ASN A 518 23.93 27.13 -25.66
N ALA A 519 23.86 25.94 -26.27
CA ALA A 519 23.90 25.80 -27.73
C ALA A 519 22.63 26.32 -28.40
N MET A 520 21.45 26.06 -27.81
CA MET A 520 20.17 26.60 -28.27
C MET A 520 20.15 28.12 -28.18
N ALA A 521 20.47 28.69 -27.02
CA ALA A 521 20.42 30.13 -26.78
C ALA A 521 21.36 30.91 -27.71
N ARG A 522 22.59 30.43 -27.93
CA ARG A 522 23.56 31.08 -28.84
C ARG A 522 23.11 31.07 -30.31
N ASN A 523 22.55 29.96 -30.77
CA ASN A 523 22.22 29.78 -32.19
C ASN A 523 20.83 30.35 -32.56
N LEU A 524 19.89 30.36 -31.62
CA LEU A 524 18.53 30.88 -31.82
C LEU A 524 18.39 32.35 -31.41
N GLU A 525 19.44 32.93 -30.81
CA GLU A 525 19.47 34.31 -30.30
C GLU A 525 18.25 34.66 -29.41
N THR A 526 17.84 33.69 -28.57
CA THR A 526 16.64 33.80 -27.75
C THR A 526 16.80 33.12 -26.40
N GLU A 527 15.93 33.49 -25.46
CA GLU A 527 15.87 32.87 -24.13
C GLU A 527 15.35 31.42 -24.25
N VAL A 528 16.05 30.49 -23.62
CA VAL A 528 15.66 29.07 -23.55
C VAL A 528 15.16 28.77 -22.14
N ARG A 529 13.93 28.28 -22.04
CA ARG A 529 13.33 27.80 -20.80
C ARG A 529 13.41 26.29 -20.76
N TYR A 530 13.50 25.72 -19.56
CA TYR A 530 13.45 24.28 -19.39
C TYR A 530 12.74 23.87 -18.10
N TRP A 531 12.24 22.64 -18.10
CA TRP A 531 11.69 21.95 -16.94
C TRP A 531 12.48 20.69 -16.67
N THR A 532 12.83 20.43 -15.41
CA THR A 532 13.43 19.16 -14.97
C THR A 532 12.39 18.40 -14.17
N LEU A 533 12.01 17.23 -14.65
CA LEU A 533 10.96 16.39 -14.09
C LEU A 533 11.61 15.08 -13.59
N PRO A 534 11.69 14.87 -12.27
CA PRO A 534 12.10 13.59 -11.70
C PRO A 534 10.98 12.56 -11.88
N THR A 535 11.31 11.34 -12.31
CA THR A 535 10.37 10.22 -12.36
C THR A 535 11.10 8.88 -12.23
N ASP A 536 10.46 7.87 -11.65
CA ASP A 536 10.90 6.47 -11.68
C ASP A 536 10.36 5.72 -12.91
N ASN A 537 9.36 6.29 -13.60
CA ASN A 537 8.73 5.73 -14.79
C ASN A 537 8.69 6.75 -15.94
N LEU A 538 9.37 6.42 -17.05
CA LEU A 538 9.36 7.27 -18.25
C LEU A 538 8.01 7.28 -18.98
N ASP A 539 7.14 6.30 -18.70
CA ASP A 539 5.80 6.21 -19.32
C ASP A 539 4.71 6.86 -18.45
N ASP A 540 5.05 7.32 -17.25
CA ASP A 540 4.12 7.97 -16.32
C ASP A 540 4.85 9.05 -15.50
N PHE A 541 4.77 10.31 -15.93
CA PHE A 541 5.30 11.43 -15.16
C PHE A 541 4.44 12.69 -15.33
N THR A 542 4.41 13.51 -14.29
CA THR A 542 3.61 14.75 -14.29
C THR A 542 4.25 15.81 -15.18
N ILE A 543 3.54 16.22 -16.24
CA ILE A 543 3.97 17.24 -17.18
C ILE A 543 3.32 18.58 -16.81
N PRO A 544 4.08 19.70 -16.74
CA PRO A 544 3.52 21.03 -16.53
C PRO A 544 2.42 21.39 -17.53
N GLU A 545 1.31 21.96 -17.03
CA GLU A 545 0.14 22.32 -17.85
C GLU A 545 0.48 23.25 -19.02
N GLU A 546 1.45 24.17 -18.85
CA GLU A 546 1.96 25.05 -19.91
C GLU A 546 2.45 24.25 -21.14
N LEU A 547 3.10 23.10 -20.93
CA LEU A 547 3.60 22.26 -22.00
C LEU A 547 2.50 21.40 -22.64
N ILE A 548 1.46 21.04 -21.88
CA ILE A 548 0.34 20.24 -22.38
C ILE A 548 -0.60 21.11 -23.23
N THR A 549 -0.92 22.31 -22.73
CA THR A 549 -1.96 23.20 -23.29
C THR A 549 -1.47 24.08 -24.43
N ALA A 550 -0.16 24.22 -24.63
CA ALA A 550 0.40 24.96 -25.75
C ALA A 550 -0.10 24.42 -27.10
N ARG A 551 -0.65 25.30 -27.94
CA ARG A 551 -1.16 25.00 -29.27
C ARG A 551 -0.05 24.50 -30.19
N ALA A 552 1.16 25.06 -30.04
CA ALA A 552 2.36 24.59 -30.71
C ALA A 552 3.53 24.57 -29.72
N LEU A 553 4.29 23.49 -29.74
CA LEU A 553 5.48 23.31 -28.92
C LEU A 553 6.59 22.73 -29.78
N ARG A 554 7.67 23.49 -30.00
CA ARG A 554 8.94 22.97 -30.51
C ARG A 554 9.90 22.86 -29.32
N ALA A 555 10.29 21.64 -29.00
CA ALA A 555 11.08 21.38 -27.81
C ALA A 555 12.14 20.29 -28.08
N THR A 556 13.16 20.32 -27.24
CA THR A 556 14.17 19.28 -27.11
C THR A 556 13.88 18.51 -25.83
N VAL A 557 13.85 17.18 -25.88
CA VAL A 557 13.66 16.33 -24.71
C VAL A 557 14.93 15.52 -24.45
N PHE A 558 15.42 15.60 -23.23
CA PHE A 558 16.51 14.79 -22.68
C PHE A 558 15.91 13.88 -21.60
N ALA A 559 16.35 12.64 -21.52
CA ALA A 559 15.95 11.73 -20.46
C ALA A 559 17.09 10.77 -20.14
N ALA A 560 17.50 10.72 -18.88
CA ALA A 560 18.52 9.76 -18.45
C ALA A 560 18.30 9.36 -16.98
N PRO A 561 18.55 8.10 -16.61
CA PRO A 561 18.64 7.71 -15.22
C PRO A 561 19.87 8.39 -14.61
N TYR A 562 19.72 8.90 -13.40
CA TYR A 562 20.82 9.49 -12.64
C TYR A 562 20.66 9.15 -11.17
N GLN A 563 21.71 8.56 -10.60
CA GLN A 563 21.84 8.32 -9.17
C GLN A 563 22.67 9.45 -8.57
N HIS A 564 22.05 10.26 -7.72
CA HIS A 564 22.82 11.22 -6.92
C HIS A 564 23.66 10.45 -5.89
N PRO A 565 24.88 10.91 -5.51
CA PRO A 565 25.71 10.21 -4.53
C PRO A 565 25.03 9.96 -3.16
N ASP A 566 24.09 10.83 -2.80
CA ASP A 566 23.31 10.73 -1.56
C ASP A 566 21.99 9.96 -1.74
N ASP A 567 21.59 9.63 -2.98
CA ASP A 567 20.36 8.88 -3.26
C ASP A 567 20.69 7.38 -3.44
N PRO A 568 19.95 6.47 -2.79
CA PRO A 568 20.10 5.04 -3.07
C PRO A 568 19.59 4.66 -4.46
N TRP A 569 18.63 5.43 -4.99
CA TRP A 569 17.96 5.13 -6.24
C TRP A 569 18.48 6.03 -7.36
N SER A 570 18.56 5.43 -8.55
CA SER A 570 18.56 6.18 -9.80
C SER A 570 17.17 6.71 -10.06
N ILE A 571 17.06 7.98 -10.43
CA ILE A 571 15.80 8.56 -10.88
C ILE A 571 15.99 9.08 -12.30
N TYR A 572 15.00 8.89 -13.16
CA TYR A 572 15.03 9.52 -14.46
C TYR A 572 14.91 11.04 -14.30
N ARG A 573 15.85 11.76 -14.89
CA ARG A 573 15.76 13.20 -15.08
C ARG A 573 15.27 13.46 -16.50
N VAL A 574 13.99 13.76 -16.63
CA VAL A 574 13.40 14.20 -17.90
C VAL A 574 13.52 15.71 -17.97
N VAL A 575 14.23 16.23 -18.98
CA VAL A 575 14.42 17.67 -19.17
C VAL A 575 13.78 18.08 -20.49
N ILE A 576 12.78 18.96 -20.41
CA ILE A 576 12.08 19.50 -21.58
C ILE A 576 12.52 20.93 -21.77
N MET A 577 13.21 21.21 -22.88
CA MET A 577 13.83 22.51 -23.20
C MET A 577 13.16 23.13 -24.42
N TYR A 578 12.85 24.41 -24.39
CA TYR A 578 12.25 25.12 -25.53
C TYR A 578 12.67 26.59 -25.55
N ALA A 579 12.76 27.18 -26.75
CA ALA A 579 12.94 28.61 -26.89
C ALA A 579 11.65 29.36 -26.56
N LYS A 580 11.75 30.56 -26.00
CA LYS A 580 10.59 31.37 -25.60
C LYS A 580 9.59 31.64 -26.74
N GLY A 581 10.08 31.73 -27.98
CA GLY A 581 9.23 31.90 -29.18
C GLY A 581 8.62 30.61 -29.75
N ASP A 582 9.03 29.46 -29.25
CA ASP A 582 8.69 28.11 -29.75
C ASP A 582 7.52 27.46 -29.00
N ILE A 583 6.91 28.19 -28.07
CA ILE A 583 5.68 27.82 -27.38
C ILE A 583 4.60 28.88 -27.67
N ARG A 584 3.39 28.44 -28.07
CA ARG A 584 2.28 29.35 -28.43
C ARG A 584 0.93 28.85 -27.96
#